data_AF-A0A969NEC6-F1
#
_entry.id   AF-A0A969NEC6-F1
#
_cell.length_a   1.000
_cell.length_b   1.000
_cell.length_c   1.000
_cell.angle_alpha   90.00
_cell.angle_beta   90.00
_cell.angle_gamma   90.00
#
_symmetry.space_group_name_H-M   'P 1'
#
loop_
_entity.id
_entity.type
_entity.pdbx_description
1 polymer ?
#
loop_
_entity_poly.entity_id
_entity_poly.type
_entity_poly.pdbx_seq_one_letter_code
_entity_poly.pdbx_strand_id
1 'polypeptide(L)'
;MVNRTEKEYTNLSEGDYVFKVKARNIYDKESEIYVYNFTIKPPYFRSIYAYIGYITLAVLLIGFSIWRFRKKHRLEKAKLESIIKERTSEIVEQKEKIENQAELLGIINQELHKLSFVASKVSNPVIICSVDGTMEWVN
;
A
#
# COMPACT_ATOMS: atom_id res chain seq x y z
N MET A 1 68.48 -28.26 30.85
CA MET A 1 67.93 -27.14 30.06
C MET A 1 66.99 -27.74 29.02
N VAL A 2 65.74 -27.28 28.95
CA VAL A 2 64.75 -27.81 28.00
C VAL A 2 65.11 -27.31 26.60
N ASN A 3 65.47 -28.22 25.69
CA ASN A 3 65.74 -27.91 24.30
C ASN A 3 64.40 -27.73 23.56
N ARG A 4 63.98 -26.49 23.33
CA ARG A 4 62.78 -26.17 22.53
C ARG A 4 63.22 -25.60 21.19
N THR A 5 62.85 -26.27 20.11
CA THR A 5 63.13 -25.86 18.72
C THR A 5 62.02 -25.00 18.12
N GLU A 6 61.04 -24.58 18.92
CA GLU A 6 59.88 -23.81 18.49
C GLU A 6 59.72 -22.53 19.32
N LYS A 7 59.14 -21.52 18.68
CA LYS A 7 58.78 -20.25 19.31
C LYS A 7 57.42 -19.80 18.80
N GLU A 8 56.46 -19.71 19.71
CA GLU A 8 55.13 -19.20 19.41
C GLU A 8 55.09 -17.67 19.57
N TYR A 9 54.49 -17.00 18.60
CA TYR A 9 54.19 -15.58 18.63
C TYR A 9 52.68 -15.41 18.49
N THR A 10 52.05 -14.76 19.47
CA THR A 10 50.62 -14.47 19.46
C THR A 10 50.40 -12.97 19.26
N ASN A 11 49.22 -12.59 18.76
CA ASN A 11 48.78 -11.20 18.63
C ASN A 11 49.67 -10.30 17.76
N LEU A 12 50.20 -10.83 16.64
CA LEU A 12 50.88 -10.02 15.63
C LEU A 12 49.84 -9.22 14.82
N SER A 13 50.08 -7.91 14.70
CA SER A 13 49.24 -7.00 13.91
C SER A 13 49.35 -7.28 12.41
N GLU A 14 48.46 -6.69 11.61
CA GLU A 14 48.54 -6.75 10.14
C GLU A 14 49.83 -6.09 9.63
N GLY A 15 50.56 -6.76 8.73
CA GLY A 15 51.83 -6.25 8.21
C GLY A 15 52.80 -7.33 7.73
N ASP A 16 53.97 -6.87 7.30
CA ASP A 16 55.07 -7.70 6.83
C ASP A 16 56.04 -7.99 7.97
N TYR A 17 56.36 -9.27 8.17
CA TYR A 17 57.23 -9.74 9.24
C TYR A 17 58.40 -10.56 8.70
N VAL A 18 59.51 -10.46 9.43
CA VAL A 18 60.76 -11.14 9.13
C VAL A 18 61.18 -11.97 10.33
N PHE A 19 61.05 -13.28 10.22
CA PHE A 19 61.53 -14.23 11.21
C PHE A 19 63.03 -14.47 11.00
N LYS A 20 63.83 -14.26 12.05
CA LYS A 20 65.30 -14.44 12.03
C LYS A 20 65.70 -15.48 13.07
N VAL A 21 66.48 -16.48 12.65
CA VAL A 21 66.99 -17.53 13.55
C VAL A 21 68.49 -17.71 13.38
N LYS A 22 69.19 -17.92 14.49
CA LYS A 22 70.62 -18.27 14.53
C LYS A 22 70.84 -19.38 15.55
N ALA A 23 71.73 -20.31 15.24
CA ALA A 23 72.14 -21.37 16.16
C ALA A 23 73.44 -20.98 16.87
N ARG A 24 73.63 -21.50 18.09
CA ARG A 24 74.88 -21.35 18.84
C ARG A 24 75.35 -22.73 19.27
N ASN A 25 76.60 -23.08 18.96
CA ASN A 25 77.20 -24.36 19.35
C ASN A 25 77.77 -24.30 20.78
N ILE A 26 78.18 -25.44 21.34
CA ILE A 26 78.76 -25.61 22.70
C ILE A 26 80.06 -24.81 22.92
N TYR A 27 80.70 -24.34 21.85
CA TYR A 27 81.90 -23.49 21.87
C TYR A 27 81.56 -22.00 21.68
N ASP A 28 80.33 -21.59 21.95
CA ASP A 28 79.82 -20.22 21.75
C ASP A 28 79.93 -19.67 20.31
N LYS A 29 80.20 -20.53 19.33
CA LYS A 29 80.22 -20.15 17.92
C LYS A 29 78.79 -20.05 17.38
N GLU A 30 78.44 -18.87 16.89
CA GLU A 30 77.15 -18.59 16.25
C GLU A 30 77.15 -19.02 14.78
N SER A 31 76.00 -19.48 14.27
CA SER A 31 75.77 -19.75 12.85
C SER A 31 75.41 -18.48 12.08
N GLU A 32 75.39 -18.58 10.75
CA GLU A 32 74.74 -17.57 9.92
C GLU A 32 73.26 -17.43 10.29
N ILE A 33 72.72 -16.21 10.11
CA ILE A 33 71.32 -15.90 10.40
C ILE A 33 70.48 -16.37 9.22
N TYR A 34 69.54 -17.26 9.48
CA TYR A 34 68.52 -17.64 8.51
C TYR A 34 67.31 -16.70 8.64
N VAL A 35 66.76 -16.28 7.49
CA VAL A 35 65.70 -15.29 7.40
C VAL A 35 64.50 -15.88 6.67
N TYR A 36 63.31 -15.73 7.24
CA TYR A 36 62.04 -16.14 6.63
C TYR A 36 61.04 -14.97 6.66
N ASN A 37 60.55 -14.58 5.48
CA ASN A 37 59.61 -13.47 5.33
C ASN A 37 58.18 -14.02 5.25
N PHE A 38 57.26 -13.43 6.01
CA PHE A 38 55.84 -13.77 5.96
C PHE A 38 54.98 -12.53 6.18
N THR A 39 53.81 -12.51 5.56
CA THR A 39 52.86 -11.38 5.64
C THR A 39 51.59 -11.83 6.33
N ILE A 40 51.14 -11.06 7.31
CA ILE A 40 49.85 -11.26 7.98
C ILE A 40 48.82 -10.38 7.27
N LYS A 41 47.89 -11.04 6.56
CA LYS A 41 46.82 -10.34 5.83
C LYS A 41 45.85 -9.68 6.80
N PRO A 42 45.36 -8.46 6.49
CA PRO A 42 44.34 -7.80 7.29
C PRO A 42 43.02 -8.61 7.30
N PRO A 43 42.19 -8.45 8.34
CA PRO A 43 40.93 -9.18 8.46
C PRO A 43 39.95 -8.85 7.31
N TYR A 44 39.35 -9.89 6.72
CA TYR A 44 38.48 -9.82 5.53
C TYR A 44 37.32 -8.81 5.64
N PHE A 45 36.84 -8.53 6.85
CA PHE A 45 35.74 -7.61 7.12
C PHE A 45 36.08 -6.12 6.93
N ARG A 46 37.37 -5.79 6.77
CA ARG A 46 37.86 -4.42 6.53
C ARG A 46 38.08 -4.12 5.04
N SER A 47 37.79 -5.08 4.17
CA SER A 47 37.94 -4.92 2.74
C SER A 47 36.89 -3.96 2.18
N ILE A 48 37.31 -3.04 1.30
CA ILE A 48 36.44 -2.06 0.62
C ILE A 48 35.22 -2.73 -0.03
N TYR A 49 35.37 -3.97 -0.52
CA TYR A 49 34.30 -4.77 -1.08
C TYR A 49 33.16 -5.08 -0.09
N ALA A 50 33.47 -5.26 1.19
CA ALA A 50 32.45 -5.50 2.22
C ALA A 50 31.59 -4.26 2.46
N TYR A 51 32.22 -3.08 2.53
CA TYR A 51 31.51 -1.80 2.64
C TYR A 51 30.63 -1.52 1.40
N ILE A 52 31.15 -1.79 0.21
CA ILE A 52 30.36 -1.70 -1.04
C ILE A 52 29.16 -2.65 -0.98
N GLY A 53 29.34 -3.88 -0.48
CA GLY A 53 28.26 -4.84 -0.28
C GLY A 53 27.17 -4.33 0.66
N TYR A 54 27.56 -3.77 1.81
CA TYR A 54 26.60 -3.20 2.77
C TYR A 54 25.82 -2.02 2.20
N ILE A 55 26.50 -1.10 1.50
CA ILE A 55 25.85 0.05 0.86
C ILE A 55 24.87 -0.43 -0.22
N THR A 56 25.27 -1.39 -1.05
CA THR A 56 24.42 -1.96 -2.10
C THR A 56 23.17 -2.61 -1.50
N LEU A 57 23.34 -3.42 -0.44
CA LEU A 57 22.23 -4.05 0.25
C LEU A 57 21.27 -3.02 0.87
N ALA A 58 21.81 -1.97 1.49
CA ALA A 58 21.00 -0.90 2.07
C ALA A 58 20.15 -0.19 0.99
N VAL A 59 20.75 0.17 -0.15
CA VAL A 59 20.04 0.80 -1.28
C VAL A 59 18.94 -0.10 -1.83
N LEU A 60 19.22 -1.40 -1.98
CA LEU A 60 18.22 -2.37 -2.45
C LEU A 60 17.04 -2.49 -1.48
N LEU A 61 17.29 -2.57 -0.17
CA LEU A 61 16.23 -2.65 0.84
C LEU A 61 15.37 -1.38 0.86
N ILE A 62 15.98 -0.21 0.79
CA ILE A 62 15.27 1.08 0.75
C ILE A 62 14.44 1.17 -0.54
N GLY A 63 15.04 0.87 -1.69
CA GLY A 63 14.35 0.88 -2.98
C GLY A 63 13.17 -0.09 -3.03
N PHE A 64 13.35 -1.31 -2.52
CA PHE A 64 12.31 -2.32 -2.43
C PHE A 64 11.16 -1.88 -1.50
N SER A 65 11.50 -1.29 -0.34
CA SER A 65 10.52 -0.78 0.61
C SER A 65 9.66 0.33 -0.02
N ILE A 66 10.28 1.30 -0.68
CA ILE A 66 9.58 2.39 -1.40
C ILE A 66 8.70 1.84 -2.52
N TRP A 67 9.19 0.89 -3.31
CA TRP A 67 8.42 0.27 -4.39
C TRP A 67 7.17 -0.43 -3.87
N ARG A 68 7.31 -1.20 -2.77
CA ARG A 68 6.18 -1.87 -2.12
C ARG A 68 5.16 -0.88 -1.59
N PHE A 69 5.62 0.18 -0.93
CA PHE A 69 4.75 1.22 -0.37
C PHE A 69 3.97 1.95 -1.46
N ARG A 70 4.64 2.35 -2.54
CA ARG A 70 4.02 2.99 -3.72
C ARG A 70 2.98 2.09 -4.39
N LYS A 71 3.26 0.80 -4.52
CA LYS A 71 2.32 -0.17 -5.11
C LYS A 71 1.06 -0.31 -4.25
N LYS A 72 1.19 -0.35 -2.92
CA LYS A 72 0.05 -0.47 -2.00
C LYS A 72 -0.87 0.75 -2.07
N HIS A 73 -0.31 1.96 -2.03
CA HIS A 73 -1.13 3.19 -2.06
C HIS A 73 -1.84 3.42 -3.40
N ARG A 74 -1.27 2.96 -4.53
CA ARG A 74 -1.94 3.07 -5.83
C ARG A 74 -3.20 2.22 -5.91
N LEU A 75 -3.19 1.04 -5.28
CA LEU A 75 -4.33 0.13 -5.26
C LEU A 75 -5.46 0.62 -4.36
N GLU A 76 -5.15 1.25 -3.23
CA GLU A 76 -6.17 1.80 -2.32
C GLU A 76 -6.85 3.04 -2.92
N LYS A 77 -6.10 3.94 -3.57
CA LYS A 77 -6.69 5.12 -4.24
C LYS A 77 -7.64 4.73 -5.38
N ALA A 78 -7.25 3.76 -6.20
CA ALA A 78 -8.09 3.30 -7.31
C ALA A 78 -9.41 2.67 -6.84
N LYS A 79 -9.41 1.95 -5.72
CA LYS A 79 -10.64 1.39 -5.12
C LYS A 79 -11.55 2.46 -4.55
N LEU A 80 -10.98 3.49 -3.93
CA LEU A 80 -11.78 4.55 -3.33
C LEU A 80 -12.48 5.38 -4.42
N GLU A 81 -11.77 5.69 -5.50
CA GLU A 81 -12.34 6.40 -6.65
C GLU A 81 -13.42 5.58 -7.37
N SER A 82 -13.25 4.26 -7.51
CA SER A 82 -14.27 3.42 -8.15
C SER A 82 -15.56 3.36 -7.35
N ILE A 83 -15.47 3.23 -6.01
CA ILE A 83 -16.63 3.18 -5.12
C ILE A 83 -17.38 4.53 -5.13
N ILE A 84 -16.65 5.65 -5.09
CA ILE A 84 -17.28 6.98 -5.15
C ILE A 84 -18.00 7.17 -6.48
N LYS A 85 -17.39 6.76 -7.60
CA LYS A 85 -18.01 6.88 -8.93
C LYS A 85 -19.30 6.05 -9.03
N GLU A 86 -19.28 4.81 -8.54
CA GLU A 86 -20.44 3.93 -8.55
C GLU A 86 -21.58 4.50 -7.69
N ARG A 87 -21.29 4.92 -6.45
CA ARG A 87 -22.27 5.57 -5.57
C ARG A 87 -22.81 6.88 -6.12
N THR A 88 -21.97 7.67 -6.79
CA THR A 88 -22.41 8.92 -7.41
C THR A 88 -23.35 8.63 -8.59
N SER A 89 -23.07 7.60 -9.39
CA SER A 89 -23.95 7.18 -10.48
C SER A 89 -25.30 6.69 -9.97
N GLU A 90 -25.31 5.86 -8.92
CA GLU A 90 -26.55 5.41 -8.28
C GLU A 90 -27.39 6.58 -7.75
N ILE A 91 -26.76 7.55 -7.10
CA ILE A 91 -27.45 8.73 -6.56
C ILE A 91 -28.03 9.60 -7.68
N VAL A 92 -27.29 9.79 -8.77
CA VAL A 92 -27.78 10.56 -9.93
C VAL A 92 -28.98 9.87 -10.57
N GLU A 93 -28.93 8.55 -10.76
CA GLU A 93 -30.04 7.78 -11.32
C GLU A 93 -31.27 7.79 -10.39
N GLN A 94 -31.07 7.69 -9.08
CA GLN A 94 -32.16 7.82 -8.10
C GLN A 94 -32.77 9.22 -8.11
N LYS A 95 -31.95 10.28 -8.22
CA LYS A 95 -32.43 11.67 -8.31
C LYS A 95 -33.27 11.87 -9.58
N GLU A 96 -32.81 11.35 -10.71
CA GLU A 96 -33.55 11.42 -11.98
C GLU A 96 -34.89 10.68 -11.90
N LYS A 97 -34.94 9.50 -11.27
CA LYS A 97 -36.20 8.78 -11.02
C LYS A 97 -37.16 9.57 -10.13
N ILE A 98 -36.65 10.22 -9.07
CA ILE A 98 -37.48 11.04 -8.17
C ILE A 98 -38.01 12.29 -8.89
N GLU A 99 -37.19 12.96 -9.69
CA GLU A 99 -37.61 14.12 -10.49
C GLU A 99 -38.70 13.74 -11.49
N ASN A 100 -38.53 12.63 -12.23
CA ASN A 100 -39.54 12.13 -13.15
C ASN A 100 -40.85 11.74 -12.43
N GLN A 101 -40.77 11.13 -11.24
CA GLN A 101 -41.95 10.81 -10.44
C GLN A 101 -42.66 12.06 -9.93
N ALA A 102 -41.91 13.08 -9.50
CA ALA A 102 -42.48 14.34 -9.04
C ALA A 102 -43.18 15.10 -10.18
N GLU A 103 -42.60 15.10 -11.38
CA GLU A 103 -43.22 15.68 -12.57
C GLU A 103 -44.51 14.95 -12.94
N LEU A 104 -44.49 13.61 -12.97
CA LEU A 104 -45.66 12.80 -13.24
C LEU A 104 -46.78 13.04 -12.23
N LEU A 105 -46.46 13.10 -10.93
CA LEU A 105 -47.43 13.44 -9.88
C LEU A 105 -48.01 14.84 -10.05
N GLY A 106 -47.23 15.79 -10.56
CA GLY A 106 -47.71 17.12 -10.92
C GLY A 106 -48.75 17.08 -12.04
N ILE A 107 -48.46 16.31 -13.11
CA ILE A 107 -49.37 16.12 -14.24
C ILE A 107 -50.67 15.43 -13.79
N ILE A 108 -50.56 14.34 -13.01
CA ILE A 108 -51.71 13.60 -12.49
C ILE A 108 -52.57 14.50 -11.59
N ASN A 109 -51.96 15.29 -10.71
CA ASN A 109 -52.72 16.23 -9.88
C ASN A 109 -53.46 17.28 -10.73
N GLN A 110 -52.83 17.82 -11.77
CA GLN A 110 -53.51 18.74 -12.69
C GLN A 110 -54.68 18.06 -13.42
N GLU A 111 -54.52 16.81 -13.82
CA GLU A 111 -55.55 16.05 -14.51
C GLU A 111 -56.73 15.72 -13.60
N LEU A 112 -56.46 15.27 -12.36
CA LEU A 112 -57.49 15.10 -11.33
C LEU A 112 -58.22 16.41 -11.03
N HIS A 113 -57.50 17.54 -10.96
CA HIS A 113 -58.13 18.85 -10.77
C HIS A 113 -59.05 19.23 -11.93
N LYS A 114 -58.65 18.95 -13.17
CA LYS A 114 -59.50 19.15 -14.36
C LYS A 114 -60.73 18.25 -14.34
N LEU A 115 -60.57 16.96 -14.00
CA LEU A 115 -61.68 16.01 -13.91
C LEU A 115 -62.66 16.39 -12.81
N SER A 116 -62.17 16.76 -11.62
CA SER A 116 -62.98 17.27 -10.51
C SER A 116 -63.75 18.53 -10.90
N PHE A 117 -63.10 19.46 -11.60
CA PHE A 117 -63.74 20.67 -12.10
C PHE A 117 -64.82 20.39 -13.15
N VAL A 118 -64.61 19.42 -14.03
CA VAL A 118 -65.64 18.99 -15.00
C VAL A 118 -66.79 18.30 -14.27
N ALA A 119 -66.50 17.41 -13.32
CA ALA A 119 -67.52 16.71 -12.54
C ALA A 119 -68.40 17.70 -11.73
N SER A 120 -67.81 18.75 -11.15
CA SER A 120 -68.58 19.78 -10.44
C SER A 120 -69.48 20.60 -11.37
N LYS A 121 -69.07 20.79 -12.63
CA LYS A 121 -69.89 21.46 -13.65
C LYS A 121 -70.93 20.55 -14.31
N VAL A 122 -70.73 19.24 -14.28
CA VAL A 122 -71.61 18.23 -14.90
C VAL A 122 -72.50 17.55 -13.85
N SER A 123 -72.53 18.04 -12.61
CA SER A 123 -73.54 17.67 -11.61
C SER A 123 -74.91 18.20 -12.06
N ASN A 124 -75.48 17.58 -13.09
CA ASN A 124 -76.86 17.76 -13.47
C ASN A 124 -77.71 17.13 -12.36
N PRO A 125 -78.63 17.87 -11.73
CA PRO A 125 -79.52 17.29 -10.74
C PRO A 125 -80.31 16.16 -11.41
N VAL A 126 -80.08 14.93 -10.95
CA VAL A 126 -80.88 13.78 -11.37
C VAL A 126 -82.12 13.78 -10.51
N ILE A 127 -83.24 14.17 -11.11
CA ILE A 127 -84.55 14.10 -10.47
C ILE A 127 -85.10 12.71 -10.74
N ILE A 128 -85.31 11.94 -9.67
CA ILE A 128 -86.06 10.69 -9.72
C ILE A 128 -87.49 11.04 -9.29
N CYS A 129 -88.41 11.06 -10.25
CA CYS A 129 -89.84 11.18 -9.95
C CYS A 129 -90.47 9.79 -9.92
N SER A 130 -91.11 9.46 -8.80
CA SER A 130 -91.98 8.30 -8.70
C SER A 130 -93.25 8.51 -9.55
N VAL A 131 -93.85 7.41 -10.00
CA VAL A 131 -94.98 7.40 -10.96
C VAL A 131 -96.24 8.08 -10.42
N ASP A 132 -96.28 8.35 -9.11
CA ASP A 132 -97.33 9.03 -8.36
C ASP A 132 -97.14 10.57 -8.25
N GLY A 133 -96.07 11.10 -8.85
CA GLY A 133 -95.80 12.54 -8.89
C GLY A 133 -95.14 13.10 -7.63
N THR A 134 -94.65 12.24 -6.72
CA THR A 134 -93.88 12.69 -5.55
C THR A 134 -92.38 12.72 -5.86
N MET A 135 -91.71 13.82 -5.48
CA MET A 135 -90.26 14.01 -5.64
C MET A 135 -89.54 13.44 -4.42
N GLU A 136 -88.72 12.40 -4.59
CA GLU A 136 -88.03 11.75 -3.45
C GLU A 136 -86.57 12.19 -3.23
N TRP A 137 -85.85 12.77 -4.21
CA TRP A 137 -84.50 13.30 -3.94
C TRP A 137 -83.92 14.24 -5.01
N VAL A 138 -83.03 15.16 -4.59
CA VAL A 138 -82.19 16.04 -5.44
C VAL A 138 -80.79 16.16 -4.83
N ASN A 139 -79.73 16.04 -5.65
CA ASN A 139 -78.35 16.46 -5.32
C ASN A 139 -78.12 17.90 -5.74
#